data_AF-A0A838TLW9-F1
#
_entry.id   AF-A0A838TLW9-F1
#
_cell.length_a   1.000
_cell.length_b   1.000
_cell.length_c   1.000
_cell.angle_alpha   90.00
_cell.angle_beta   90.00
_cell.angle_gamma   90.00
#
_symmetry.space_group_name_H-M   'P 1'
#
loop_
_entity.id
_entity.type
_entity.pdbx_description
1 polymer ?
#
loop_
_entity_poly.entity_id
_entity_poly.type
_entity_poly.pdbx_seq_one_letter_code
_entity_poly.pdbx_strand_id
1 'polypeptide(L)' 'MVYTWQFAPGSFVNIVYKNAIYEGNQDIDSNYFKNFNNTISSSQNNNLSLKIIYYLDYLQLKKKKKYKKSLLSDKNK' A
#
# COMPACT_ATOMS: atom_id res chain seq x y z
N MET A 1 8.34 5.44 6.95
CA MET A 1 8.99 4.32 6.26
C MET A 1 8.41 4.13 4.89
N VAL A 2 9.26 3.88 3.89
CA VAL A 2 8.85 3.62 2.50
C VAL A 2 9.57 2.36 2.04
N TYR A 3 8.81 1.41 1.52
CA TYR A 3 9.31 0.18 0.91
C TYR A 3 8.91 0.16 -0.55
N THR A 4 9.89 -0.05 -1.42
CA THR A 4 9.68 -0.17 -2.87
C THR A 4 10.16 -1.54 -3.30
N TRP A 5 9.27 -2.33 -3.88
CA TRP A 5 9.57 -3.64 -4.43
C TRP A 5 9.28 -3.67 -5.94
N GLN A 6 10.30 -4.01 -6.73
CA GLN A 6 10.17 -4.18 -8.16
C GLN A 6 10.00 -5.67 -8.49
N PHE A 7 8.80 -6.05 -8.92
CA PHE A 7 8.47 -7.45 -9.24
C PHE A 7 8.57 -7.76 -10.74
N ALA A 8 8.58 -6.74 -11.60
CA ALA A 8 8.82 -6.87 -13.03
C ALA A 8 9.47 -5.60 -13.58
N PRO A 9 10.10 -5.63 -14.78
CA PRO A 9 10.63 -4.43 -15.43
C PRO A 9 9.57 -3.34 -15.52
N GLY A 10 9.85 -2.17 -14.95
CA GLY A 10 8.91 -1.05 -14.86
C GLY A 10 7.75 -1.23 -13.87
N SER A 11 7.49 -2.41 -13.32
CA SER A 11 6.37 -2.64 -12.40
C SER A 11 6.82 -2.62 -10.94
N PHE A 12 6.16 -1.80 -10.14
CA PHE A 12 6.57 -1.49 -8.77
C PHE A 12 5.39 -1.58 -7.79
N VAL A 13 5.68 -2.07 -6.60
CA VAL A 13 4.81 -1.95 -5.42
C VAL A 13 5.51 -1.02 -4.44
N ASN A 14 4.80 0.04 -4.03
CA ASN A 14 5.26 1.03 -3.06
C ASN A 14 4.35 0.98 -1.84
N ILE A 15 4.94 0.69 -0.69
CA ILE A 15 4.27 0.65 0.61
C ILE A 15 4.85 1.77 1.45
N VAL A 16 4.01 2.71 1.88
CA VAL A 16 4.39 3.85 2.69
C VAL A 16 3.67 3.74 4.03
N TYR A 17 4.45 3.68 5.10
CA TYR A 17 3.94 3.65 6.46
C TYR A 17 4.43 4.89 7.22
N LYS A 18 3.51 5.70 7.71
CA LYS A 18 3.80 6.91 8.49
C LYS A 18 3.12 6.80 9.85
N ASN A 19 3.92 6.87 10.91
CA ASN A 19 3.43 7.08 12.26
C ASN A 19 3.64 8.55 12.61
N ALA A 20 2.54 9.26 12.90
CA ALA A 20 2.60 10.57 13.50
C ALA A 20 2.55 10.38 15.02
N ILE A 21 3.71 10.15 15.64
CA ILE A 21 3.85 10.16 17.10
C ILE A 21 4.07 11.63 17.48
N TYR A 22 3.06 12.26 18.05
CA TYR A 22 3.22 13.57 18.70
C TYR A 22 3.98 13.31 20.01
N GLU A 23 5.31 13.36 19.98
CA GLU A 23 6.14 13.19 21.17
C GLU A 23 6.12 14.52 21.94
N GLY A 24 5.08 14.71 22.76
CA GLY A 24 4.96 15.82 23.70
C GLY A 24 5.88 15.61 24.90
N ASN A 25 7.20 15.70 24.68
CA ASN A 25 8.16 15.80 25.78
C ASN A 25 8.26 17.26 26.22
N GLN A 26 7.71 17.57 27.38
CA GLN A 26 8.20 18.67 28.22
C GLN A 26 7.83 18.39 29.67
N ASP A 27 8.80 17.85 30.40
CA ASP A 27 8.84 17.82 31.86
C ASP A 27 8.64 19.23 32.43
N ILE A 28 7.43 19.61 32.87
CA ILE A 28 7.27 20.80 33.72
C ILE A 28 6.05 20.65 34.66
N ASP A 29 6.25 20.04 35.83
CA ASP A 29 5.51 20.33 37.08
C ASP A 29 3.97 20.17 37.19
N SER A 30 3.60 19.19 38.02
CA SER A 30 2.47 19.09 38.96
C SER A 30 0.99 19.21 38.52
N ASN A 31 0.66 19.75 37.35
CA ASN A 31 -0.74 19.86 36.86
C ASN A 31 -1.04 19.12 35.54
N TYR A 32 -0.08 18.34 35.04
CA TYR A 32 -0.08 17.76 33.69
C TYR A 32 -0.85 16.43 33.53
N PHE A 33 -1.15 15.70 34.61
CA PHE A 33 -1.83 14.39 34.53
C PHE A 33 -3.24 14.45 33.92
N LYS A 34 -3.94 15.58 34.03
CA LYS A 34 -5.30 15.72 33.50
C LYS A 34 -5.33 15.94 31.98
N ASN A 35 -4.29 16.58 31.42
CA ASN A 35 -4.15 16.82 29.97
C ASN A 35 -3.41 15.67 29.26
N PHE A 36 -2.57 14.94 29.99
CA PHE A 36 -1.89 13.74 29.49
C PHE A 36 -2.88 12.63 29.13
N ASN A 37 -3.96 12.47 29.91
CA ASN A 37 -5.01 11.48 29.62
C ASN A 37 -5.73 11.78 28.29
N ASN A 38 -5.95 13.06 27.96
CA ASN A 38 -6.56 13.49 26.69
C ASN A 38 -5.59 13.44 25.50
N THR A 39 -4.28 13.61 25.74
CA THR A 39 -3.25 13.61 24.68
C THR A 39 -2.80 12.20 24.33
N ILE A 40 -2.78 11.26 25.30
CA ILE A 40 -2.62 9.82 25.07
C ILE A 40 -3.86 9.22 24.40
N SER A 41 -5.05 9.70 24.72
CA SER A 41 -6.26 9.34 23.97
C SER A 41 -6.37 10.05 22.62
N SER A 42 -5.48 11.01 22.32
CA SER A 42 -5.48 11.67 21.03
C SER A 42 -5.01 10.68 19.97
N SER A 43 -5.83 10.54 18.94
CA SER A 43 -5.76 9.52 17.92
C SER A 43 -4.36 9.42 17.32
N GLN A 44 -3.66 8.33 17.63
CA GLN A 44 -2.42 7.93 16.95
C GLN A 44 -2.73 7.81 15.45
N ASN A 45 -2.38 8.84 14.68
CA ASN A 45 -2.79 8.95 13.29
C ASN A 45 -1.82 8.15 12.42
N ASN A 46 -1.96 6.83 12.46
CA ASN A 46 -1.17 5.87 11.72
C ASN A 46 -1.67 5.81 10.27
N ASN A 47 -0.89 6.35 9.34
CA ASN A 47 -1.26 6.41 7.93
C ASN A 47 -0.50 5.34 7.13
N LEU A 48 -1.26 4.38 6.58
CA LEU A 48 -0.76 3.37 5.65
C LEU A 48 -1.20 3.72 4.22
N SER A 49 -0.26 3.81 3.29
CA SER A 49 -0.55 4.06 1.88
C SER A 49 0.12 3.02 0.98
N LEU A 50 -0.65 2.49 0.03
CA LEU A 50 -0.21 1.48 -0.93
C LEU A 50 -0.36 2.01 -2.36
N LYS A 51 0.68 1.87 -3.19
CA LYS A 51 0.66 2.21 -4.61
C LYS A 51 1.23 1.06 -5.43
N ILE A 52 0.49 0.61 -6.44
CA ILE A 52 0.89 -0.47 -7.35
C ILE A 52 0.92 0.08 -8.77
N ILE A 53 2.02 -0.14 -9.48
CA ILE A 53 2.22 0.22 -10.89
C ILE A 53 2.53 -1.06 -11.65
N TYR A 54 1.72 -1.38 -12.65
CA TYR A 54 1.89 -2.58 -13.47
C TYR A 54 1.79 -2.26 -14.97
N TYR A 55 2.79 -2.70 -15.73
CA TYR A 55 2.84 -2.51 -17.18
C TYR A 55 2.28 -3.75 -17.89
N LEU A 56 1.18 -3.55 -18.63
CA LEU A 56 0.50 -4.58 -19.41
C LEU A 56 0.89 -4.50 -20.88
N ASP A 57 1.44 -5.59 -21.44
CA ASP A 57 1.63 -5.72 -22.88
C ASP A 57 0.33 -6.19 -23.56
N TYR A 58 -0.28 -5.30 -24.35
CA TYR A 58 -1.51 -5.57 -25.09
C TYR A 58 -1.36 -6.72 -26.11
N LEU A 59 -0.18 -6.87 -26.73
CA LEU A 59 0.06 -7.92 -27.72
C LEU A 59 0.08 -9.30 -27.08
N GLN A 60 0.61 -9.43 -25.87
CA GLN A 60 0.57 -10.67 -25.10
C GLN A 60 -0.87 -11.06 -24.72
N LEU A 61 -1.69 -10.09 -24.32
CA LEU A 61 -3.11 -10.32 -24.02
C LEU A 61 -3.89 -10.80 -25.26
N LYS A 62 -3.62 -10.20 -26.43
CA LYS A 62 -4.25 -10.60 -27.69
C LYS A 62 -3.87 -12.02 -28.10
N LYS A 63 -2.59 -12.40 -27.97
CA LYS A 63 -2.13 -13.78 -28.24
C LYS A 63 -2.83 -14.79 -27.33
N LYS A 64 -2.91 -14.54 -26.01
CA LYS A 64 -3.62 -15.41 -25.05
C LYS A 64 -5.10 -15.62 -25.43
N LYS A 65 -5.80 -14.55 -25.87
CA LYS A 65 -7.18 -14.66 -26.36
C LYS A 65 -7.29 -15.55 -27.61
N LYS A 66 -6.34 -15.45 -28.55
CA LYS A 66 -6.30 -16.28 -29.76
C LYS A 66 -6.11 -17.77 -29.42
N TYR A 67 -5.16 -18.10 -28.55
CA TYR A 67 -4.92 -19.49 -28.09
C TYR A 67 -6.14 -20.07 -27.34
N LYS A 68 -6.79 -19.28 -26.48
CA LYS A 68 -8.00 -19.74 -25.78
C LYS A 68 -9.15 -20.01 -26.75
N LYS A 69 -9.30 -19.19 -27.80
CA LYS A 69 -10.34 -19.38 -28.82
C LYS A 69 -10.12 -20.63 -29.66
N SER A 70 -8.87 -20.94 -30.03
CA SER A 70 -8.57 -22.18 -30.77
C SER A 70 -8.84 -23.43 -29.90
N LEU A 71 -8.40 -23.43 -28.64
CA LEU A 71 -8.64 -24.54 -27.71
C LEU A 71 -10.14 -24.81 -27.45
N LEU A 72 -10.98 -23.78 -27.49
CA LEU A 72 -12.43 -23.93 -27.35
C LEU A 72 -13.10 -24.39 -28.66
N SER A 73 -12.51 -24.07 -29.81
CA SER A 73 -12.97 -24.56 -31.12
C SER A 73 -12.67 -26.04 -31.31
N ASP A 74 -11.53 -26.51 -30.82
CA ASP A 74 -11.12 -27.92 -30.93
C ASP A 74 -11.86 -28.84 -29.95
N LYS A 75 -12.42 -28.29 -28.85
CA LYS A 75 -13.25 -29.05 -27.89
C LYS A 75 -14.70 -29.25 -28.33
N ASN A 76 -15.19 -28.43 -29.26
CA ASN A 76 -16.58 -28.46 -29.73
C ASN A 76 -16.72 -29.13 -31.11
N LYS A 77 -15.69 -29.86 -31.55
CA LYS A 77 -15.65 -30.65 -32.78
C LYS A 77 -15.36 -32.10 -32.43
#